data_AF-A0A939MIR8-F1
#
_entry.id   AF-A0A939MIR8-F1
#
_cell.length_a   1.000
_cell.length_b   1.000
_cell.length_c   1.000
_cell.angle_alpha   90.00
_cell.angle_beta   90.00
_cell.angle_gamma   90.00
#
_symmetry.space_group_name_H-M   'P 1'
#
loop_
_entity.id
_entity.type
_entity.pdbx_description
1 polymer ?
#
loop_
_entity_poly.entity_id
_entity_poly.type
_entity_poly.pdbx_seq_one_letter_code
_entity_poly.pdbx_strand_id
1 'polypeptide(L)'
;MKGFKEFIMRGNVIELAVAVIIGAAFTSIVNALVDGIFNPLIAAIFNADEINKAVWQIGPVSLGVGAVLGALINFLLIALVVYFVIILPMNKLNEAAYVRKHGHKPEDEEEPPTETDLLVEIRDLLAQRETGGAPEQRPAVRGEGPAHGAHGAQ
;
A
#
# COMPACT_ATOMS: atom_id res chain seq x y z
N MET A 1 24.37 23.81 11.71
CA MET A 1 23.35 24.12 10.67
C MET A 1 23.44 23.25 9.41
N LYS A 2 24.61 22.82 8.93
CA LYS A 2 24.72 21.91 7.75
C LYS A 2 24.01 20.56 7.94
N GLY A 3 24.22 19.88 9.06
CA GLY A 3 23.59 18.57 9.34
C GLY A 3 22.06 18.56 9.45
N PHE A 4 21.44 19.69 9.83
CA PHE A 4 19.97 19.82 9.84
C PHE A 4 19.40 19.93 8.41
N LYS A 5 20.08 20.69 7.54
CA LYS A 5 19.74 20.75 6.11
C LYS A 5 19.88 19.37 5.45
N GLU A 6 20.96 18.62 5.71
CA GLU A 6 21.14 17.25 5.21
C GLU A 6 20.14 16.23 5.78
N PHE A 7 19.61 16.48 6.99
CA PHE A 7 18.53 15.67 7.55
C PHE A 7 17.19 15.95 6.86
N ILE A 8 16.83 17.22 6.67
CA ILE A 8 15.59 17.59 5.97
C ILE A 8 15.68 17.24 4.48
N MET A 9 16.83 17.38 3.83
CA MET A 9 16.99 17.02 2.42
C MET A 9 16.97 15.51 2.13
N ARG A 10 16.83 14.65 3.15
CA ARG A 10 16.43 13.25 2.91
C ARG A 10 14.97 13.25 2.46
N GLY A 11 14.73 12.88 1.19
CA GLY A 11 13.40 12.88 0.57
C GLY A 11 12.31 12.20 1.42
N ASN A 12 12.65 11.08 2.06
CA ASN A 12 11.75 10.35 2.96
C ASN A 12 11.19 11.21 4.13
N VAL A 13 11.94 12.20 4.63
CA VAL A 13 11.49 13.05 5.75
C VAL A 13 10.55 14.15 5.26
N ILE A 14 10.82 14.74 4.09
CA ILE A 14 9.98 15.80 3.52
C ILE A 14 8.61 15.23 3.14
N GLU A 15 8.58 14.08 2.47
CA GLU A 15 7.34 13.43 2.04
C GLU A 15 6.45 13.06 3.23
N LEU A 16 7.04 12.47 4.28
CA LEU A 16 6.32 12.19 5.52
C LEU A 16 5.82 13.47 6.20
N ALA A 17 6.64 14.51 6.28
CA ALA A 17 6.24 15.77 6.90
C ALA A 17 5.07 16.44 6.14
N VAL A 18 5.13 16.45 4.81
CA VAL A 18 4.07 17.01 3.97
C VAL A 18 2.78 16.21 4.13
N ALA A 19 2.86 14.87 4.12
CA ALA A 19 1.70 14.01 4.33
C ALA A 19 0.99 14.28 5.67
N VAL A 20 1.76 14.44 6.77
CA VAL A 20 1.21 14.73 8.10
C VAL A 20 0.54 16.11 8.15
N ILE A 21 1.17 17.14 7.59
CA ILE A 21 0.62 18.51 7.59
C ILE A 21 -0.68 18.57 6.77
N ILE A 22 -0.69 17.98 5.58
CA ILE A 22 -1.89 17.95 4.73
C ILE A 22 -3.00 17.14 5.40
N GLY A 23 -2.67 15.99 6.00
CA GLY A 23 -3.63 15.18 6.75
C GLY A 23 -4.30 15.94 7.90
N ALA A 24 -3.52 16.70 8.69
CA ALA A 24 -4.02 17.52 9.78
C ALA A 24 -4.91 18.67 9.29
N ALA A 25 -4.50 19.37 8.23
CA ALA A 25 -5.27 20.45 7.63
C ALA A 25 -6.60 19.95 7.06
N PHE A 26 -6.58 18.82 6.36
CA PHE A 26 -7.80 18.23 5.80
C PHE A 26 -8.76 17.75 6.88
N THR A 27 -8.25 17.09 7.93
CA THR A 27 -9.07 16.68 9.09
C THR A 27 -9.78 17.88 9.72
N SER A 28 -9.09 19.02 9.84
CA SER A 28 -9.68 20.25 10.38
C SER A 28 -10.84 20.78 9.53
N ILE A 29 -10.73 20.71 8.19
CA ILE A 29 -11.79 21.11 7.26
C ILE A 29 -13.01 20.20 7.41
N VAL A 30 -12.79 18.89 7.49
CA VAL A 30 -13.87 17.92 7.67
C VAL A 30 -14.57 18.13 9.01
N ASN A 31 -13.81 18.31 10.09
CA ASN A 31 -14.37 18.60 11.41
C ASN A 31 -15.20 19.88 11.39
N ALA A 32 -14.71 20.96 10.78
CA ALA A 32 -15.47 22.20 10.65
C ALA A 32 -16.80 22.02 9.90
N LEU A 33 -16.82 21.16 8.87
CA LEU A 33 -18.05 20.84 8.13
C LEU A 33 -19.02 20.02 8.99
N VAL A 34 -18.52 19.01 9.70
CA VAL A 34 -19.32 18.15 10.57
C VAL A 34 -19.88 18.96 11.74
N ASP A 35 -19.04 19.72 12.43
CA ASP A 35 -19.43 20.55 13.56
C ASP A 35 -20.34 21.70 13.15
N GLY A 36 -20.12 22.29 11.97
CA GLY A 36 -20.87 23.47 11.50
C GLY A 36 -22.21 23.15 10.85
N ILE A 37 -22.34 21.99 10.19
CA ILE A 37 -23.55 21.64 9.42
C ILE A 37 -24.23 20.40 9.97
N PHE A 38 -23.50 19.33 10.20
CA PHE A 38 -24.11 18.04 10.55
C PHE A 38 -24.50 17.96 12.03
N ASN A 39 -23.66 18.44 12.95
CA ASN A 39 -23.99 18.44 14.38
C ASN A 39 -25.26 19.22 14.70
N PRO A 40 -25.51 20.43 14.15
CA PRO A 40 -26.76 21.15 14.35
C PRO A 40 -27.98 20.40 13.79
N LEU A 41 -27.84 19.78 12.61
CA LEU A 41 -28.93 19.00 11.99
C LEU A 41 -29.29 17.77 12.82
N ILE A 42 -28.28 17.06 13.34
CA ILE A 42 -28.48 15.90 14.19
C ILE A 42 -29.02 16.31 15.55
N ALA A 43 -28.52 17.42 16.11
CA ALA A 43 -29.06 17.98 17.34
C ALA A 43 -30.54 18.36 17.18
N ALA A 44 -30.93 18.92 16.04
CA ALA A 44 -32.31 19.27 15.74
C ALA A 44 -33.23 18.04 15.57
N ILE A 45 -32.74 16.93 15.01
CA ILE A 45 -33.54 15.73 14.72
C ILE A 45 -33.57 14.76 15.91
N PHE A 46 -32.44 14.58 16.59
CA PHE A 46 -32.23 13.58 17.64
C PHE A 46 -32.20 14.17 19.05
N ASN A 47 -32.39 15.48 19.20
CA ASN A 47 -32.31 16.18 20.48
C ASN A 47 -30.99 15.86 21.20
N ALA A 48 -29.86 16.04 20.49
CA ALA A 48 -28.52 15.59 20.93
C ALA A 48 -28.07 16.15 22.29
N ASP A 49 -28.68 17.24 22.76
CA ASP A 49 -28.56 17.74 24.12
C ASP A 49 -28.94 16.69 25.19
N GLU A 50 -29.98 15.88 24.94
CA GLU A 50 -30.39 14.80 25.85
C GLU A 50 -29.39 13.64 25.83
N ILE A 51 -28.87 13.30 24.65
CA ILE A 51 -27.88 12.22 24.48
C ILE A 51 -26.58 12.59 25.19
N ASN A 52 -26.06 13.81 25.00
CA ASN A 52 -24.82 14.25 25.67
C ASN A 52 -24.98 14.44 27.18
N LYS A 53 -26.19 14.72 27.67
CA LYS A 53 -26.52 14.84 29.10
C LYS A 53 -26.84 13.50 29.77
N ALA A 54 -26.85 12.39 29.03
CA ALA A 54 -27.02 11.05 29.60
C ALA A 54 -25.79 10.69 30.45
N VAL A 55 -25.88 10.99 31.74
CA VAL A 55 -24.88 10.67 32.75
C VAL A 55 -25.37 9.49 33.57
N TRP A 56 -24.58 8.42 33.60
CA TRP A 56 -24.79 7.34 34.56
C TRP A 56 -24.06 7.71 35.86
N GLN A 57 -24.81 7.97 36.93
CA GLN A 57 -24.23 8.21 38.25
C GLN A 57 -24.02 6.89 39.00
N ILE A 58 -22.79 6.64 39.43
CA ILE A 58 -22.44 5.58 40.39
C ILE A 58 -21.82 6.28 41.61
N GLY A 59 -22.65 6.57 42.61
CA GLY A 59 -22.21 7.33 43.79
C GLY A 59 -21.76 8.76 43.43
N PRO A 60 -20.57 9.23 43.88
CA PRO A 60 -20.06 10.57 43.56
C PRO A 60 -19.44 10.68 42.15
N VAL A 61 -19.38 9.59 41.39
CA VAL A 61 -18.75 9.57 40.06
C VAL A 61 -19.84 9.63 38.98
N SER A 62 -19.74 10.66 38.14
CA SER A 62 -20.57 10.87 36.95
C SER A 62 -19.85 10.25 35.73
N LEU A 63 -20.35 9.13 35.21
CA LEU A 63 -19.88 8.57 33.95
C LEU A 63 -20.68 9.19 32.80
N GLY A 64 -20.02 10.03 32.00
CA GLY A 64 -20.61 10.66 30.81
C GLY A 64 -20.77 9.69 29.65
N VAL A 65 -21.60 8.66 29.81
CA VAL A 65 -21.92 7.68 28.74
C VAL A 65 -22.44 8.40 27.50
N GLY A 66 -23.21 9.46 27.69
CA GLY A 66 -23.67 10.37 26.66
C GLY A 66 -22.57 11.02 25.83
N ALA A 67 -21.51 11.48 26.49
CA ALA A 67 -20.36 12.10 25.81
C ALA A 67 -19.59 11.09 24.95
N VAL A 68 -19.47 9.84 25.41
CA VAL A 68 -18.83 8.76 24.63
C VAL A 68 -19.68 8.39 23.41
N LEU A 69 -21.00 8.28 23.58
CA LEU A 69 -21.91 8.00 22.48
C LEU A 69 -21.93 9.16 21.46
N GLY A 70 -21.92 10.40 21.92
CA GLY A 70 -21.80 11.59 21.08
C GLY A 70 -20.48 11.60 20.28
N ALA A 71 -19.36 11.27 20.94
CA ALA A 71 -18.07 11.15 20.27
C ALA A 71 -18.06 10.03 19.21
N LEU A 72 -18.72 8.89 19.47
CA LEU A 72 -18.84 7.79 18.53
C LEU A 72 -19.69 8.18 17.30
N ILE A 73 -20.82 8.87 17.52
CA ILE A 73 -21.65 9.39 16.43
C ILE A 73 -20.84 10.38 15.59
N ASN A 74 -20.13 11.31 16.22
CA ASN A 74 -19.30 12.28 15.51
C ASN A 74 -18.20 11.59 14.67
N PHE A 75 -17.52 10.59 15.24
CA PHE A 75 -16.53 9.80 14.52
C PHE A 75 -17.12 9.10 13.28
N LEU A 76 -18.29 8.48 13.42
CA LEU A 76 -18.97 7.83 12.29
C LEU A 76 -19.36 8.82 11.19
N LEU A 77 -19.77 10.04 11.55
CA LEU A 77 -20.10 11.09 10.58
C LEU A 77 -18.86 11.55 9.81
N ILE A 78 -17.76 11.84 10.53
CA ILE A 78 -16.48 12.22 9.91
C ILE A 78 -16.03 11.11 8.95
N ALA A 79 -16.06 9.84 9.39
CA ALA A 79 -15.71 8.70 8.55
C ALA A 79 -16.60 8.61 7.29
N LEU A 80 -17.91 8.82 7.43
CA LEU A 80 -18.86 8.79 6.32
C LEU A 80 -18.62 9.93 5.32
N VAL A 81 -18.37 11.15 5.81
CA VAL A 81 -18.05 12.32 4.96
C VAL A 81 -16.74 12.09 4.21
N VAL A 82 -15.67 11.64 4.90
CA VAL A 82 -14.39 11.33 4.26
C VAL A 82 -14.55 10.23 3.21
N TYR A 83 -15.33 9.19 3.52
CA TYR A 83 -15.59 8.10 2.58
C TYR A 83 -16.34 8.60 1.33
N PHE A 84 -17.41 9.36 1.48
CA PHE A 84 -18.20 9.84 0.33
C PHE A 84 -17.49 10.93 -0.48
N VAL A 85 -16.72 11.82 0.15
CA VAL A 85 -16.10 12.98 -0.53
C VAL A 85 -14.73 12.65 -1.11
N ILE A 86 -13.96 11.74 -0.48
CA ILE A 86 -12.62 11.37 -0.97
C ILE A 86 -12.61 9.95 -1.49
N ILE A 87 -12.92 8.97 -0.66
CA ILE A 87 -12.65 7.56 -1.00
C ILE A 87 -13.48 7.12 -2.21
N LEU A 88 -14.78 7.42 -2.21
CA LEU A 88 -15.70 7.03 -3.27
C LEU A 88 -15.34 7.67 -4.64
N PRO A 89 -15.17 9.00 -4.77
CA PRO A 89 -14.78 9.58 -6.06
C PRO A 89 -13.37 9.17 -6.47
N MET A 90 -12.42 9.06 -5.53
CA MET A 90 -11.06 8.66 -5.86
C MET A 90 -11.02 7.20 -6.34
N ASN A 91 -11.80 6.31 -5.72
CA ASN A 91 -11.93 4.92 -6.18
C ASN A 91 -12.59 4.85 -7.57
N LYS A 92 -13.66 5.63 -7.80
CA LYS A 92 -14.33 5.69 -9.12
C LYS A 92 -13.46 6.30 -10.22
N LEU A 93 -12.68 7.33 -9.90
CA LEU A 93 -11.76 7.95 -10.86
C LEU A 93 -10.59 7.01 -11.17
N ASN A 94 -10.06 6.30 -10.17
CA ASN A 94 -9.02 5.32 -10.37
C ASN A 94 -9.52 4.13 -11.22
N GLU A 95 -10.69 3.57 -10.91
CA GLU A 95 -11.32 2.52 -11.71
C GLU A 95 -11.57 2.99 -13.15
N ALA A 96 -12.11 4.20 -13.33
CA ALA A 96 -12.36 4.75 -14.65
C ALA A 96 -11.08 5.05 -15.46
N ALA A 97 -10.03 5.56 -14.80
CA ALA A 97 -8.73 5.80 -15.43
C ALA A 97 -8.05 4.49 -15.80
N TYR A 98 -8.19 3.48 -14.96
CA TYR A 98 -7.63 2.16 -15.16
C TYR A 98 -8.32 1.41 -16.31
N VAL A 99 -9.66 1.39 -16.35
CA VAL A 99 -10.44 0.78 -17.45
C VAL A 99 -10.12 1.46 -18.79
N ARG A 100 -9.92 2.78 -18.81
CA ARG A 100 -9.51 3.49 -20.03
C ARG A 100 -8.12 3.10 -20.53
N LYS A 101 -7.22 2.67 -19.65
CA LYS A 101 -5.84 2.35 -19.98
C LYS A 101 -5.62 0.85 -20.27
N HIS A 102 -6.36 -0.04 -19.60
CA HIS A 102 -6.16 -1.49 -19.66
C HIS A 102 -7.37 -2.25 -20.24
N GLY A 103 -8.53 -1.60 -20.42
CA GLY A 103 -9.70 -2.17 -21.09
C GLY A 103 -10.55 -3.14 -20.25
N HIS A 104 -10.11 -3.49 -19.04
CA HIS A 104 -10.83 -4.31 -18.06
C HIS A 104 -10.80 -3.65 -16.68
N LYS A 105 -11.55 -4.19 -15.72
CA LYS A 105 -11.53 -3.68 -14.34
C LYS A 105 -10.28 -4.16 -13.60
N PRO A 106 -9.83 -3.43 -12.57
CA PRO A 106 -8.70 -3.86 -11.74
C PRO A 106 -8.93 -5.22 -11.07
N GLU A 107 -10.18 -5.53 -10.78
CA GLU A 107 -10.61 -6.78 -10.14
C GLU A 107 -10.50 -8.00 -11.07
N ASP A 108 -10.38 -7.77 -12.38
CA ASP A 108 -10.25 -8.81 -13.40
C ASP A 108 -8.77 -9.00 -13.84
N GLU A 109 -7.84 -8.20 -13.31
CA GLU A 109 -6.41 -8.33 -13.62
C GLU A 109 -5.81 -9.39 -12.70
N GLU A 110 -5.36 -10.51 -13.28
CA GLU A 110 -4.47 -11.43 -12.57
C GLU A 110 -3.23 -10.62 -12.16
N GLU A 111 -3.00 -10.46 -10.85
CA GLU A 111 -1.91 -9.63 -10.34
C GLU A 111 -0.61 -9.99 -11.06
N PRO A 112 0.13 -9.00 -11.61
CA PRO A 112 1.37 -9.30 -12.28
C PRO A 112 2.26 -10.10 -11.32
N PRO A 113 2.93 -11.17 -11.81
CA PRO A 113 3.69 -12.06 -10.95
C PRO A 113 4.66 -11.27 -10.10
N THR A 114 4.60 -11.49 -8.80
CA THR A 114 5.45 -10.76 -7.86
C THR A 114 6.92 -11.10 -8.14
N GLU A 115 7.85 -10.27 -7.67
CA GLU A 115 9.28 -10.58 -7.77
C GLU A 115 9.60 -11.96 -7.18
N THR A 116 8.85 -12.38 -6.15
CA THR A 116 9.01 -13.70 -5.56
C THR A 116 8.53 -14.81 -6.50
N ASP A 117 7.41 -14.61 -7.20
CA ASP A 117 6.89 -15.57 -8.18
C ASP A 117 7.86 -15.72 -9.36
N LEU A 118 8.43 -14.61 -9.84
CA LEU A 118 9.46 -14.63 -10.87
C LEU A 118 10.73 -15.36 -10.39
N LEU A 119 11.14 -15.18 -9.14
CA LEU A 119 12.29 -15.88 -8.57
C LEU A 119 12.05 -17.38 -8.43
N VAL A 120 10.81 -17.79 -8.10
CA VAL A 120 10.41 -19.20 -8.08
C VAL A 120 10.45 -19.79 -9.49
N GLU A 121 9.89 -19.09 -10.48
CA GLU A 121 9.91 -19.52 -11.88
C GLU A 121 11.36 -19.64 -12.42
N ILE A 122 12.22 -18.67 -12.11
CA ILE A 122 13.66 -18.71 -12.46
C ILE A 122 14.37 -19.90 -11.79
N ARG A 123 14.11 -20.15 -10.50
CA ARG A 123 14.66 -21.32 -9.78
C ARG A 123 14.26 -22.62 -10.46
N ASP A 124 12.99 -22.74 -10.83
CA ASP A 124 12.45 -23.95 -11.42
C ASP A 124 13.00 -24.16 -12.84
N LEU A 125 13.16 -23.09 -13.63
CA LEU A 125 13.83 -23.12 -14.93
C LEU A 125 15.33 -23.49 -14.83
N LEU A 126 16.03 -23.00 -13.81
CA LEU A 126 17.43 -23.37 -13.54
C LEU A 126 17.57 -24.84 -13.13
N ALA A 127 16.69 -25.31 -12.24
CA ALA A 127 16.65 -26.71 -11.83
C ALA A 127 16.35 -27.65 -13.01
N GLN A 128 15.46 -27.24 -13.92
CA GLN A 128 15.19 -27.94 -15.18
C GLN A 128 16.40 -27.99 -16.10
N ARG A 129 17.19 -26.91 -16.15
CA ARG A 129 18.42 -26.85 -16.95
C ARG A 129 19.54 -27.71 -16.38
N GLU A 130 19.66 -27.79 -15.06
CA GLU A 130 20.62 -28.66 -14.36
C GLU A 130 20.26 -30.15 -14.49
N THR A 131 18.98 -30.49 -14.53
CA THR A 131 18.51 -31.87 -14.72
C THR A 131 18.43 -32.30 -16.19
N GLY A 132 18.33 -31.35 -17.14
CA GLY A 132 18.29 -31.59 -18.59
C GLY A 132 19.65 -31.54 -19.31
N GLY A 133 20.76 -31.32 -18.60
CA GLY A 133 22.09 -31.14 -19.18
C GLY A 133 22.95 -32.41 -19.26
N ALA A 134 22.68 -33.30 -20.23
CA ALA A 134 23.67 -34.10 -21.02
C ALA A 134 22.97 -35.27 -21.75
N PRO A 135 23.19 -35.49 -23.07
CA PRO A 135 24.48 -35.99 -23.53
C PRO A 135 25.01 -35.46 -24.88
N GLU A 136 26.32 -35.67 -25.06
CA GLU A 136 27.07 -35.81 -26.33
C GLU A 136 27.31 -34.62 -27.26
N GLN A 137 28.52 -34.06 -27.14
CA GLN A 137 29.43 -33.88 -28.27
C GLN A 137 30.88 -34.00 -27.77
N ARG A 138 31.38 -35.24 -27.64
CA ARG A 138 32.83 -35.48 -27.54
C ARG A 138 33.39 -35.41 -28.96
N PRO A 139 34.39 -34.58 -29.26
CA PRO A 139 35.06 -34.64 -30.54
C PRO A 139 35.70 -36.02 -30.69
N ALA A 140 35.40 -36.72 -31.78
CA ALA A 140 35.98 -38.00 -32.10
C ALA A 140 37.51 -37.88 -32.12
N VAL A 141 38.18 -38.52 -31.17
CA VAL A 141 39.63 -38.69 -31.17
C VAL A 141 39.97 -39.56 -32.37
N ARG A 142 40.41 -38.92 -33.47
CA ARG A 142 40.99 -39.57 -34.63
C ARG A 142 42.30 -40.22 -34.17
N GLY A 143 42.30 -41.55 -34.10
CA GLY A 143 43.51 -42.31 -33.87
C GLY A 143 44.47 -42.12 -35.03
N GLU A 144 45.66 -41.59 -34.75
CA GLU A 144 46.85 -41.80 -35.55
C GLU A 144 47.93 -42.35 -34.60
N GLY A 145 48.32 -43.60 -34.84
CA GLY A 145 49.30 -44.34 -34.04
C GLY A 145 50.74 -43.86 -34.26
N PRO A 146 51.68 -44.28 -33.41
CA PRO A 146 53.05 -43.77 -33.41
C PRO A 146 53.88 -44.48 -34.48
N ALA A 147 54.34 -43.73 -35.49
CA ALA A 147 55.37 -44.19 -36.42
C ALA A 147 56.72 -43.53 -36.08
N HIS A 148 57.63 -44.41 -35.67
CA HIS A 148 59.09 -44.32 -35.64
C HIS A 148 59.78 -43.35 -36.62
N GLY A 149 60.91 -42.81 -36.16
CA GLY A 149 62.07 -42.44 -36.99
C GLY A 149 62.47 -40.97 -36.82
N ALA A 150 63.53 -40.67 -36.07
CA ALA A 150 64.92 -40.65 -36.53
C ALA A 150 65.31 -39.36 -37.29
N HIS A 151 66.55 -38.92 -37.04
CA HIS A 151 67.26 -37.79 -37.68
C HIS A 151 66.75 -36.39 -37.29
N GLY A 152 67.60 -35.43 -36.94
CA GLY A 152 69.05 -35.35 -37.03
C GLY A 152 69.45 -33.88 -37.14
N ALA A 153 70.56 -33.54 -36.48
CA ALA A 153 71.54 -32.53 -36.87
C ALA A 153 71.19 -31.02 -36.85
N GLN A 154 72.12 -30.34 -36.15
CA GLN A 154 72.65 -28.97 -36.31
C GLN A 154 71.92 -27.83 -35.60
#